data_AF-A0A817F5A0-F1
#
_entry.id   AF-A0A817F5A0-F1
#
_cell.length_a   1.000
_cell.length_b   1.000
_cell.length_c   1.000
_cell.angle_alpha   90.00
_cell.angle_beta   90.00
_cell.angle_gamma   90.00
#
_symmetry.space_group_name_H-M   'P 1'
#
loop_
_entity.id
_entity.type
_entity.pdbx_description
1 polymer ?
#
loop_
_entity_poly.entity_id
_entity_poly.type
_entity_poly.pdbx_seq_one_letter_code
_entity_poly.pdbx_strand_id
1 'polypeptide(L)'
;MRPPSLLRMTTNSAQWLSSTHQVLLENIFNAYENTCTVARNTTLRNFPAVQHTSMHEFVNEMSSEFHVSIEYIKLVPQFNNLILDDRIRLIRNHIGTIIHINKPLMHPIAPINLVVTWNNILGFDITKRLLARHQIIEQYLFDSIILKVILIILVFSSSNNRNIDHTDMDLICDDSLSILAAQNIYVELLWKYLLSRSSNERNAVKFFHKLMMYILFAQNLHLEIDDYVDSLRHKIEQMNPMMQNYGQCLVCDDVAIGINFGAPTCMPCKAFFRRNAVKLATQEFICEGDGDCIITDKYRRSCNCCRLAKCFRVGMKKSSILSDEKREARKALVAINRLKRSRMPKPEWLIWVYEYSFRMELVFSTSTLESKLYFT
;
A
#
# COMPACT_ATOMS: atom_id res chain seq x y z
N MET A 1 -5.64 -17.20 30.90
CA MET A 1 -4.30 -16.64 31.14
C MET A 1 -4.37 -15.85 32.43
N ARG A 2 -3.47 -16.08 33.40
CA ARG A 2 -3.39 -15.21 34.60
C ARG A 2 -3.16 -13.77 34.10
N PRO A 3 -3.75 -12.74 34.72
CA PRO A 3 -3.33 -11.37 34.42
C PRO A 3 -1.80 -11.33 34.55
N PRO A 4 -1.08 -10.66 33.63
CA PRO A 4 0.32 -10.41 33.87
C PRO A 4 0.40 -9.76 35.25
N SER A 5 1.45 -10.07 35.99
CA SER A 5 1.79 -9.51 37.29
C SER A 5 2.03 -7.98 37.25
N LEU A 6 1.07 -7.23 36.70
CA LEU A 6 0.89 -5.81 36.89
C LEU A 6 0.67 -5.64 38.38
N LEU A 7 1.56 -4.90 39.04
CA LEU A 7 1.57 -4.62 40.48
C LEU A 7 2.28 -5.63 41.40
N ARG A 8 3.20 -6.49 40.92
CA ARG A 8 4.33 -6.85 41.80
C ARG A 8 5.32 -5.69 41.81
N MET A 9 4.92 -4.66 42.56
CA MET A 9 5.71 -3.51 42.94
C MET A 9 7.03 -4.00 43.51
N THR A 10 8.14 -3.66 42.85
CA THR A 10 9.44 -3.62 43.54
C THR A 10 9.37 -2.49 44.57
N THR A 11 10.18 -2.56 45.62
CA THR A 11 10.22 -1.58 46.71
C THR A 11 10.44 -0.12 46.25
N ASN A 12 10.89 0.11 45.00
CA ASN A 12 11.09 1.43 44.40
C ASN A 12 9.93 1.97 43.54
N SER A 13 8.87 1.20 43.30
CA SER A 13 7.81 1.62 42.38
C SER A 13 6.95 2.80 42.88
N ALA A 14 6.79 2.94 44.20
CA ALA A 14 6.10 4.07 44.81
C ALA A 14 6.87 5.41 44.71
N GLN A 15 8.18 5.37 44.42
CA GLN A 15 8.99 6.58 44.26
C GLN A 15 8.66 7.32 42.96
N TRP A 16 8.37 6.59 41.88
CA TRP A 16 8.29 7.16 40.52
C TRP A 16 6.87 7.22 39.97
N LEU A 17 5.98 6.33 40.41
CA LEU A 17 4.59 6.27 39.93
C LEU A 17 3.62 6.75 41.01
N SER A 18 2.98 7.91 40.77
CA SER A 18 1.82 8.34 41.57
C SER A 18 0.59 7.47 41.28
N SER A 19 -0.45 7.59 42.13
CA SER A 19 -1.75 6.92 41.92
C SER A 19 -2.34 7.22 40.54
N THR A 20 -2.27 8.47 40.08
CA THR A 20 -2.74 8.88 38.75
C THR A 20 -2.01 8.14 37.62
N HIS A 21 -0.69 7.97 37.72
CA HIS A 21 0.06 7.22 36.71
C HIS A 21 -0.33 5.74 36.68
N GLN A 22 -0.58 5.14 37.86
CA GLN A 22 -1.01 3.75 37.96
C GLN A 22 -2.39 3.53 37.33
N VAL A 23 -3.35 4.39 37.64
CA VAL A 23 -4.69 4.37 37.03
C VAL A 23 -4.59 4.53 35.51
N LEU A 24 -3.74 5.44 35.03
CA LEU A 24 -3.56 5.64 33.60
C LEU A 24 -2.97 4.40 32.91
N LEU A 25 -1.94 3.76 33.49
CA LEU A 25 -1.37 2.51 32.97
C LEU A 25 -2.40 1.37 32.96
N GLU A 26 -3.21 1.25 34.01
CA GLU A 26 -4.27 0.25 34.10
C GLU A 26 -5.35 0.48 33.03
N ASN A 27 -5.77 1.74 32.82
CA ASN A 27 -6.71 2.10 31.78
C ASN A 27 -6.16 1.75 30.38
N ILE A 28 -4.90 2.09 30.09
CA ILE A 28 -4.23 1.76 28.82
C ILE A 28 -4.18 0.24 28.62
N PHE A 29 -3.79 -0.49 29.67
CA PHE A 29 -3.70 -1.94 29.62
C PHE A 29 -5.07 -2.56 29.30
N ASN A 30 -6.10 -2.18 30.06
CA ASN A 30 -7.45 -2.70 29.95
C ASN A 30 -8.09 -2.32 28.61
N ALA A 31 -7.90 -1.08 28.14
CA ALA A 31 -8.37 -0.63 26.83
C ALA A 31 -7.82 -1.52 25.71
N TYR A 32 -6.53 -1.84 25.75
CA TYR A 32 -5.91 -2.73 24.76
C TYR A 32 -6.41 -4.18 24.89
N GLU A 33 -6.51 -4.72 26.10
CA GLU A 33 -6.97 -6.09 26.30
C GLU A 33 -8.42 -6.28 25.82
N ASN A 34 -9.29 -5.32 26.09
CA ASN A 34 -10.71 -5.38 25.73
C ASN A 34 -10.97 -5.11 24.24
N THR A 35 -9.97 -4.65 23.49
CA THR A 35 -10.09 -4.36 22.05
C THR A 35 -9.18 -5.28 21.23
N CYS A 36 -7.89 -4.96 21.17
CA CYS A 36 -6.88 -5.66 20.41
C CYS A 36 -6.75 -7.13 20.81
N THR A 37 -6.63 -7.45 22.11
CA THR A 37 -6.48 -8.86 22.52
C THR A 37 -7.75 -9.67 22.26
N VAL A 38 -8.94 -9.09 22.47
CA VAL A 38 -10.21 -9.74 22.12
C VAL A 38 -10.26 -10.04 20.62
N ALA A 39 -9.95 -9.07 19.77
CA ALA A 39 -9.92 -9.26 18.32
C ALA A 39 -8.90 -10.33 17.90
N ARG A 40 -7.68 -10.28 18.47
CA ARG A 40 -6.65 -11.32 18.27
C ARG A 40 -7.19 -12.72 18.56
N ASN A 41 -7.93 -12.88 19.65
CA ASN A 41 -8.42 -14.20 20.06
C ASN A 41 -9.68 -14.65 19.30
N THR A 42 -10.33 -13.75 18.57
CA THR A 42 -11.59 -13.97 17.86
C THR A 42 -11.40 -13.80 16.36
N THR A 43 -11.65 -12.59 15.83
CA THR A 43 -11.68 -12.28 14.39
C THR A 43 -10.32 -12.39 13.70
N LEU A 44 -9.23 -12.15 14.43
CA LEU A 44 -7.86 -12.10 13.90
C LEU A 44 -7.01 -13.32 14.28
N ARG A 45 -7.63 -14.37 14.87
CA ARG A 45 -6.92 -15.54 15.40
C ARG A 45 -6.02 -16.23 14.38
N ASN A 46 -6.49 -16.32 13.14
CA ASN A 46 -5.78 -17.00 12.07
C ASN A 46 -5.10 -16.02 11.10
N PHE A 47 -4.95 -14.75 11.46
CA PHE A 47 -4.44 -13.74 10.54
C PHE A 47 -2.94 -13.97 10.21
N PRO A 48 -2.52 -13.82 8.93
CA PRO A 48 -3.37 -13.85 7.76
C PRO A 48 -3.84 -15.29 7.48
N ALA A 49 -5.13 -15.46 7.20
CA ALA A 49 -5.77 -16.77 7.05
C ALA A 49 -5.14 -17.58 5.92
N VAL A 50 -4.64 -16.89 4.89
CA VAL A 50 -3.98 -17.47 3.73
C VAL A 50 -2.73 -16.68 3.37
N GLN A 51 -1.93 -17.26 2.47
CA GLN A 51 -0.83 -16.55 1.83
C GLN A 51 -1.40 -15.70 0.69
N HIS A 52 -1.08 -14.42 0.68
CA HIS A 52 -1.50 -13.53 -0.39
C HIS A 52 -0.37 -13.33 -1.40
N THR A 53 -0.76 -13.18 -2.67
CA THR A 53 0.12 -12.71 -3.75
C THR A 53 -0.26 -11.31 -4.21
N SER A 54 -1.43 -10.81 -3.78
CA SER A 54 -1.95 -9.47 -4.06
C SER A 54 -1.92 -8.57 -2.81
N MET A 55 -1.51 -7.30 -2.97
CA MET A 55 -1.65 -6.28 -1.91
C MET A 55 -3.11 -6.06 -1.59
N HIS A 56 -3.98 -6.13 -2.59
CA HIS A 56 -5.40 -5.84 -2.41
C HIS A 56 -6.03 -6.82 -1.44
N GLU A 57 -5.82 -8.11 -1.68
CA GLU A 57 -6.31 -9.18 -0.80
C GLU A 57 -5.69 -9.06 0.59
N PHE A 58 -4.38 -8.78 0.65
CA PHE A 58 -3.69 -8.62 1.92
C PHE A 58 -4.17 -7.38 2.71
N VAL A 59 -4.36 -6.23 2.06
CA VAL A 59 -4.87 -5.00 2.68
C VAL A 59 -6.33 -5.14 3.07
N ASN A 60 -7.15 -5.84 2.27
CA ASN A 60 -8.52 -6.15 2.64
C ASN A 60 -8.55 -6.98 3.93
N GLU A 61 -7.67 -7.96 4.10
CA GLU A 61 -7.58 -8.69 5.37
C GLU A 61 -7.05 -7.79 6.49
N MET A 62 -5.99 -7.00 6.22
CA MET A 62 -5.38 -6.07 7.17
C MET A 62 -6.33 -4.94 7.60
N SER A 63 -7.40 -4.66 6.84
CA SER A 63 -8.48 -3.74 7.21
C SER A 63 -9.00 -4.00 8.62
N SER A 64 -9.16 -5.26 9.00
CA SER A 64 -9.62 -5.65 10.32
C SER A 64 -8.65 -5.19 11.43
N GLU A 65 -7.34 -5.23 11.18
CA GLU A 65 -6.34 -4.70 12.13
C GLU A 65 -6.32 -3.17 12.19
N PHE A 66 -6.53 -2.49 11.06
CA PHE A 66 -6.71 -1.02 11.03
C PHE A 66 -7.89 -0.63 11.91
N HIS A 67 -9.04 -1.27 11.71
CA HIS A 67 -10.25 -1.04 12.49
C HIS A 67 -10.03 -1.24 13.99
N VAL A 68 -9.46 -2.38 14.39
CA VAL A 68 -9.19 -2.70 15.80
C VAL A 68 -8.23 -1.69 16.43
N SER A 69 -7.20 -1.25 15.69
CA SER A 69 -6.26 -0.24 16.18
C SER A 69 -6.94 1.11 16.38
N ILE A 70 -7.86 1.52 15.49
CA ILE A 70 -8.65 2.76 15.65
C ILE A 70 -9.57 2.68 16.87
N GLU A 71 -10.25 1.54 17.09
CA GLU A 71 -11.10 1.35 18.26
C GLU A 71 -10.31 1.43 19.58
N TYR A 72 -9.08 0.89 19.62
CA TYR A 72 -8.19 1.08 20.75
C TYR A 72 -7.83 2.57 20.97
N ILE A 73 -7.50 3.30 19.90
CA ILE A 73 -7.12 4.72 19.97
C ILE A 73 -8.29 5.59 20.43
N LYS A 74 -9.54 5.26 20.04
CA LYS A 74 -10.76 5.93 20.52
C LYS A 74 -10.98 5.79 22.03
N LEU A 75 -10.30 4.87 22.70
CA LEU A 75 -10.36 4.75 24.17
C LEU A 75 -9.37 5.69 24.88
N VAL A 76 -8.56 6.45 24.14
CA VAL A 76 -7.61 7.42 24.67
C VAL A 76 -8.32 8.77 24.85
N PRO A 77 -8.53 9.27 26.10
CA PRO A 77 -9.33 10.47 26.34
C PRO A 77 -8.83 11.71 25.60
N GLN A 78 -7.51 11.92 25.61
CA GLN A 78 -6.85 13.03 24.97
C GLN A 78 -7.07 13.04 23.45
N PHE A 79 -7.22 11.87 22.83
CA PHE A 79 -7.48 11.76 21.40
C PHE A 79 -8.91 12.20 21.08
N ASN A 80 -9.88 11.80 21.89
CA ASN A 80 -11.29 12.19 21.70
C ASN A 80 -11.55 13.68 21.94
N ASN A 81 -10.70 14.35 22.72
CA ASN A 81 -10.81 15.78 22.98
C ASN A 81 -10.32 16.64 21.81
N LEU A 82 -9.62 16.07 20.82
CA LEU A 82 -9.17 16.79 19.64
C LEU A 82 -10.32 17.02 18.65
N ILE A 83 -10.20 18.06 17.84
CA ILE A 83 -11.12 18.29 16.72
C ILE A 83 -11.08 17.12 15.74
N LEU A 84 -12.18 16.91 15.01
CA LEU A 84 -12.30 15.76 14.12
C LEU A 84 -11.23 15.72 13.02
N ASP A 85 -10.94 16.86 12.40
CA ASP A 85 -9.98 16.93 11.29
C ASP A 85 -8.58 16.51 11.75
N ASP A 86 -8.16 16.94 12.93
CA ASP A 86 -6.89 16.53 13.53
C ASP A 86 -6.88 15.03 13.87
N ARG A 87 -7.98 14.50 14.42
CA ARG A 87 -8.10 13.04 14.67
C ARG A 87 -7.93 12.25 13.36
N ILE A 88 -8.53 12.71 12.27
CA ILE A 88 -8.41 12.10 10.95
C ILE A 88 -6.97 12.18 10.43
N ARG A 89 -6.32 13.35 10.52
CA ARG A 89 -4.93 13.57 10.09
C ARG A 89 -3.97 12.68 10.87
N LEU A 90 -4.09 12.61 12.19
CA LEU A 90 -3.24 11.77 13.05
C LEU A 90 -3.36 10.28 12.72
N ILE A 91 -4.59 9.76 12.54
CA ILE A 91 -4.80 8.36 12.14
C ILE A 91 -4.19 8.11 10.75
N ARG A 92 -4.53 8.94 9.76
CA ARG A 92 -4.01 8.79 8.39
C ARG A 92 -2.49 8.79 8.35
N ASN A 93 -1.86 9.63 9.16
CA ASN A 93 -0.41 9.80 9.19
C ASN A 93 0.32 8.64 9.88
N HIS A 94 -0.22 8.08 10.97
CA HIS A 94 0.55 7.19 11.84
C HIS A 94 0.06 5.75 11.89
N ILE A 95 -1.12 5.43 11.37
CA ILE A 95 -1.71 4.09 11.50
C ILE A 95 -0.86 2.96 10.90
N GLY A 96 -0.13 3.21 9.81
CA GLY A 96 0.78 2.22 9.21
C GLY A 96 1.91 1.83 10.16
N THR A 97 2.59 2.84 10.72
CA THR A 97 3.63 2.63 11.76
C THR A 97 3.05 1.95 13.01
N ILE A 98 1.88 2.42 13.48
CA ILE A 98 1.18 1.85 14.64
C ILE A 98 0.92 0.37 14.44
N ILE A 99 0.39 -0.05 13.29
CA ILE A 99 0.16 -1.47 13.01
C ILE A 99 1.47 -2.24 13.01
N HIS A 100 2.50 -1.73 12.37
CA HIS A 100 3.79 -2.40 12.32
C HIS A 100 4.39 -2.65 13.70
N ILE A 101 4.19 -1.74 14.65
CA ILE A 101 4.64 -1.89 16.03
C ILE A 101 3.66 -2.73 16.86
N ASN A 102 2.36 -2.67 16.55
CA ASN A 102 1.32 -3.49 17.16
C ASN A 102 1.42 -4.97 16.72
N LYS A 103 2.07 -5.25 15.59
CA LYS A 103 2.12 -6.60 14.99
C LYS A 103 2.59 -7.69 15.97
N PRO A 104 3.67 -7.53 16.75
CA PRO A 104 4.07 -8.57 17.72
C PRO A 104 3.16 -8.68 18.93
N LEU A 105 2.42 -7.63 19.31
CA LEU A 105 1.40 -7.75 20.36
C LEU A 105 0.22 -8.61 19.89
N MET A 106 -0.17 -8.43 18.63
CA MET A 106 -1.23 -9.20 17.97
C MET A 106 -0.79 -10.60 17.55
N HIS A 107 0.47 -10.74 17.12
CA HIS A 107 1.03 -11.99 16.60
C HIS A 107 2.45 -12.15 17.16
N PRO A 108 2.62 -12.67 18.39
CA PRO A 108 3.93 -12.77 19.05
C PRO A 108 5.00 -13.50 18.24
N ILE A 109 4.58 -14.48 17.45
CA ILE A 109 5.43 -15.16 16.48
C ILE A 109 4.87 -14.81 15.10
N ALA A 110 5.72 -14.26 14.23
CA ALA A 110 5.34 -13.94 12.85
C ALA A 110 4.79 -15.21 12.14
N PRO A 111 3.50 -15.23 11.74
CA PRO A 111 2.92 -16.38 11.07
C PRO A 111 3.62 -16.66 9.74
N ILE A 112 3.79 -17.93 9.37
CA ILE A 112 4.44 -18.28 8.10
C ILE A 112 3.70 -17.69 6.89
N ASN A 113 2.36 -17.66 6.95
CA ASN A 113 1.55 -17.04 5.91
C ASN A 113 1.87 -15.54 5.76
N LEU A 114 2.14 -14.84 6.86
CA LEU A 114 2.50 -13.43 6.84
C LEU A 114 3.87 -13.20 6.19
N VAL A 115 4.86 -14.01 6.55
CA VAL A 115 6.22 -13.90 5.98
C VAL A 115 6.21 -14.22 4.49
N VAL A 116 5.51 -15.27 4.07
CA VAL A 116 5.37 -15.63 2.65
C VAL A 116 4.61 -14.53 1.89
N THR A 117 3.54 -13.98 2.48
CA THR A 117 2.79 -12.86 1.91
C THR A 117 3.67 -11.64 1.69
N TRP A 118 4.44 -11.22 2.69
CA TRP A 118 5.41 -10.12 2.54
C TRP A 118 6.39 -10.40 1.41
N ASN A 119 6.92 -11.62 1.30
CA ASN A 119 7.87 -11.96 0.25
C ASN A 119 7.25 -11.91 -1.14
N ASN A 120 6.02 -12.40 -1.29
CA ASN A 120 5.29 -12.37 -2.55
C ASN A 120 5.00 -10.94 -3.03
N ILE A 121 4.68 -10.05 -2.09
CA ILE A 121 4.19 -8.70 -2.34
C ILE A 121 5.35 -7.68 -2.43
N LEU A 122 6.25 -7.68 -1.45
CA LEU A 122 7.28 -6.65 -1.27
C LEU A 122 8.68 -7.14 -1.65
N GLY A 123 8.83 -8.43 -1.94
CA GLY A 123 10.10 -9.06 -2.25
C GLY A 123 10.96 -9.38 -1.02
N PHE A 124 12.05 -10.10 -1.29
CA PHE A 124 12.88 -10.70 -0.24
C PHE A 124 13.55 -9.68 0.68
N ASP A 125 14.11 -8.59 0.14
CA ASP A 125 14.87 -7.61 0.92
C ASP A 125 14.00 -6.90 1.96
N ILE A 126 12.86 -6.36 1.54
CA ILE A 126 11.89 -5.71 2.43
C ILE A 126 11.35 -6.72 3.45
N THR A 127 11.05 -7.95 3.02
CA THR A 127 10.56 -9.01 3.93
C THR A 127 11.55 -9.34 5.03
N LYS A 128 12.84 -9.48 4.68
CA LYS A 128 13.91 -9.73 5.66
C LYS A 128 13.96 -8.64 6.72
N ARG A 129 13.80 -7.37 6.32
CA ARG A 129 13.82 -6.21 7.21
C ARG A 129 12.56 -6.12 8.07
N LEU A 130 11.39 -6.44 7.51
CA LEU A 130 10.12 -6.56 8.24
C LEU A 130 10.20 -7.63 9.33
N LEU A 131 10.81 -8.78 9.03
CA LEU A 131 11.03 -9.85 9.99
C LEU A 131 12.01 -9.44 11.10
N ALA A 132 13.13 -8.80 10.73
CA ALA A 132 14.09 -8.28 11.72
C ALA A 132 13.43 -7.26 12.66
N ARG A 133 12.61 -6.34 12.12
CA ARG A 133 11.80 -5.42 12.94
C ARG A 133 10.86 -6.19 13.88
N HIS A 134 10.16 -7.21 13.38
CA HIS A 134 9.22 -8.00 14.19
C HIS A 134 9.93 -8.64 15.39
N GLN A 135 11.07 -9.31 15.17
CA GLN A 135 11.89 -9.94 16.22
C GLN A 135 12.43 -8.92 17.23
N ILE A 136 12.84 -7.74 16.76
CA ILE A 136 13.29 -6.62 17.62
C ILE A 136 12.16 -6.07 18.49
N ILE A 137 10.90 -6.13 18.06
CA ILE A 137 9.78 -5.65 18.88
C ILE A 137 9.27 -6.76 19.81
N GLU A 138 9.36 -8.02 19.38
CA GLU A 138 9.01 -9.21 20.17
C GLU A 138 9.76 -9.26 21.51
N GLN A 139 11.05 -8.85 21.55
CA GLN A 139 11.82 -8.76 22.79
C GLN A 139 11.24 -7.79 23.84
N TYR A 140 10.21 -7.00 23.54
CA TYR A 140 9.51 -6.14 24.50
C TYR A 140 8.20 -6.75 25.03
N LEU A 141 7.79 -7.92 24.54
CA LEU A 141 6.54 -8.57 24.96
C LEU A 141 6.56 -9.06 26.42
N PHE A 142 7.74 -9.21 27.03
CA PHE A 142 7.86 -9.52 28.46
C PHE A 142 7.18 -8.46 29.34
N ASP A 143 7.10 -7.21 28.86
CA ASP A 143 6.42 -6.11 29.53
C ASP A 143 5.62 -5.29 28.50
N SER A 144 4.57 -5.92 27.96
CA SER A 144 3.76 -5.41 26.85
C SER A 144 3.17 -4.00 27.04
N ILE A 145 3.02 -3.53 28.28
CA ILE A 145 2.52 -2.17 28.55
C ILE A 145 3.41 -1.09 27.94
N ILE A 146 4.72 -1.34 27.83
CA ILE A 146 5.67 -0.46 27.16
C ILE A 146 5.24 -0.19 25.71
N LEU A 147 4.91 -1.27 24.98
CA LEU A 147 4.46 -1.15 23.59
C LEU A 147 3.08 -0.50 23.50
N LYS A 148 2.14 -0.83 24.39
CA LYS A 148 0.80 -0.22 24.42
C LYS A 148 0.83 1.29 24.61
N VAL A 149 1.71 1.78 25.50
CA VAL A 149 1.94 3.22 25.70
C VAL A 149 2.59 3.84 24.47
N ILE A 150 3.56 3.16 23.84
CA ILE A 150 4.18 3.62 22.58
C ILE A 150 3.15 3.78 21.47
N LEU A 151 2.20 2.87 21.31
CA LEU A 151 1.14 3.00 20.29
C LEU A 151 0.37 4.31 20.45
N ILE A 152 0.11 4.74 21.70
CA ILE A 152 -0.55 6.01 21.99
C ILE A 152 0.37 7.20 21.67
N ILE A 153 1.64 7.15 22.08
CA ILE A 153 2.65 8.20 21.78
C ILE A 153 2.76 8.43 20.27
N LEU A 154 2.74 7.34 19.48
CA LEU A 154 2.84 7.40 18.03
C LEU A 154 1.66 8.08 17.36
N VAL A 155 0.43 7.89 17.87
CA VAL A 155 -0.76 8.59 17.36
C VAL A 155 -0.60 10.10 17.47
N PHE A 156 -0.05 10.61 18.57
CA PHE A 156 0.13 12.04 18.80
C PHE A 156 1.45 12.60 18.26
N SER A 157 2.14 11.88 17.37
CA SER A 157 3.34 12.42 16.76
C SER A 157 2.96 13.49 15.73
N SER A 158 3.65 14.63 15.73
CA SER A 158 3.36 15.71 14.77
C SER A 158 4.12 15.57 13.45
N SER A 159 5.17 14.75 13.40
CA SER A 159 6.05 14.62 12.23
C SER A 159 5.77 13.33 11.45
N ASN A 160 5.20 13.47 10.25
CA ASN A 160 5.44 12.53 9.18
C ASN A 160 6.55 13.10 8.30
N ASN A 161 7.70 12.43 8.28
CA ASN A 161 8.87 12.79 7.46
C ASN A 161 8.63 12.46 5.97
N ARG A 162 7.42 12.70 5.45
CA ARG A 162 7.18 12.73 4.01
C ARG A 162 7.68 14.07 3.51
N ASN A 163 8.38 14.11 2.37
CA ASN A 163 8.81 15.36 1.76
C ASN A 163 7.57 16.23 1.53
N ILE A 164 7.40 17.24 2.37
CA ILE A 164 6.28 18.19 2.29
C ILE A 164 6.55 19.04 1.05
N ASP A 165 5.93 18.69 -0.07
CA ASP A 165 5.81 19.63 -1.18
C ASP A 165 4.94 20.80 -0.70
N HIS A 166 5.24 22.01 -1.19
CA HIS A 166 4.66 23.28 -0.71
C HIS A 166 3.12 23.41 -0.85
N THR A 167 2.42 22.37 -1.30
CA THR A 167 0.96 22.29 -1.43
C THR A 167 0.25 21.54 -0.29
N ASP A 168 0.96 20.86 0.61
CA ASP A 168 0.37 19.96 1.64
C ASP A 168 0.07 20.64 2.98
N MET A 169 -0.65 21.77 2.97
CA MET A 169 -1.18 22.38 4.20
C MET A 169 -2.17 21.45 4.96
N ASP A 170 -2.70 20.43 4.29
CA ASP A 170 -3.62 19.43 4.84
C ASP A 170 -2.95 18.39 5.77
N LEU A 171 -1.61 18.39 5.88
CA LEU A 171 -0.87 17.49 6.78
C LEU A 171 -0.61 18.07 8.17
N ILE A 172 -0.72 19.39 8.32
CA ILE A 172 -0.45 20.09 9.59
C ILE A 172 -1.71 20.06 10.43
N CYS A 173 -1.64 19.60 11.68
CA CYS A 173 -2.81 19.62 12.56
C CYS A 173 -3.09 21.03 13.10
N ASP A 174 -4.36 21.41 13.18
CA ASP A 174 -4.79 22.75 13.59
C ASP A 174 -4.50 22.99 15.08
N ASP A 175 -4.81 22.02 15.95
CA ASP A 175 -4.52 22.08 17.39
C ASP A 175 -3.23 21.34 17.75
N SER A 176 -2.13 21.76 17.11
CA SER A 176 -0.79 21.21 17.35
C SER A 176 -0.35 21.30 18.82
N LEU A 177 -0.84 22.30 19.58
CA LEU A 177 -0.51 22.46 21.00
C LEU A 177 -1.14 21.37 21.87
N SER A 178 -2.43 21.10 21.71
CA SER A 178 -3.10 20.02 22.46
C SER A 178 -2.53 18.65 22.09
N ILE A 179 -2.14 18.44 20.83
CA ILE A 179 -1.50 17.20 20.37
C ILE A 179 -0.15 16.99 21.07
N LEU A 180 0.71 18.01 21.10
CA LEU A 180 2.00 17.94 21.80
C LEU A 180 1.81 17.76 23.32
N ALA A 181 0.84 18.45 23.91
CA ALA A 181 0.51 18.30 25.32
C ALA A 181 0.05 16.85 25.63
N ALA A 182 -0.81 16.28 24.78
CA ALA A 182 -1.23 14.89 24.89
C ALA A 182 -0.05 13.93 24.75
N GLN A 183 0.82 14.12 23.76
CA GLN A 183 2.01 13.29 23.58
C GLN A 183 2.92 13.30 24.81
N ASN A 184 3.17 14.49 25.38
CA ASN A 184 4.03 14.65 26.55
C ASN A 184 3.54 13.86 27.76
N ILE A 185 2.23 13.80 28.01
CA ILE A 185 1.64 13.01 29.10
C ILE A 185 2.10 11.54 29.00
N TYR A 186 2.01 10.95 27.81
CA TYR A 186 2.34 9.53 27.62
C TYR A 186 3.84 9.26 27.54
N VAL A 187 4.63 10.20 27.01
CA VAL A 187 6.10 10.11 27.04
C VAL A 187 6.60 10.16 28.48
N GLU A 188 6.08 11.07 29.30
CA GLU A 188 6.42 11.16 30.72
C GLU A 188 5.96 9.90 31.48
N LEU A 189 4.76 9.40 31.19
CA LEU A 189 4.26 8.15 31.76
C LEU A 189 5.20 6.98 31.46
N LEU A 190 5.62 6.83 30.20
CA LEU A 190 6.56 5.80 29.77
C LEU A 190 7.89 5.95 30.51
N TRP A 191 8.43 7.16 30.61
CA TRP A 191 9.69 7.42 31.29
C TRP A 191 9.63 7.04 32.78
N LYS A 192 8.60 7.51 33.51
CA LYS A 192 8.38 7.17 34.92
C LYS A 192 8.14 5.68 35.12
N TYR A 193 7.42 5.06 34.21
CA TYR A 193 7.22 3.61 34.22
C TYR A 193 8.56 2.87 34.10
N LEU A 194 9.42 3.23 33.14
CA LEU A 194 10.74 2.61 32.99
C LEU A 194 11.65 2.82 34.20
N LEU A 195 11.62 4.00 34.82
CA LEU A 195 12.33 4.27 36.07
C LEU A 195 11.86 3.36 37.21
N SER A 196 10.55 3.15 37.34
CA SER A 196 9.97 2.28 38.36
C SER A 196 10.35 0.79 38.22
N ARG A 197 10.69 0.37 36.99
CA ARG A 197 11.03 -1.02 36.64
C ARG A 197 12.53 -1.28 36.57
N SER A 198 13.34 -0.22 36.45
CA SER A 198 14.79 -0.33 36.30
C SER A 198 15.47 -0.40 37.66
N SER A 199 16.57 -1.16 37.74
CA SER A 199 17.37 -1.23 38.97
C SER A 199 18.08 0.07 39.32
N ASN A 200 18.33 0.93 38.32
CA ASN A 200 18.85 2.27 38.47
C ASN A 200 18.51 3.12 37.24
N GLU A 201 18.65 4.45 37.37
CA GLU A 201 18.34 5.41 36.31
C GLU A 201 19.19 5.20 35.04
N ARG A 202 20.48 4.85 35.19
CA ARG A 202 21.38 4.60 34.07
C ARG A 202 20.88 3.45 33.18
N ASN A 203 20.32 2.40 33.77
CA ASN A 203 19.70 1.30 33.04
C ASN A 203 18.39 1.73 32.36
N ALA A 204 17.58 2.56 33.02
CA ALA A 204 16.38 3.14 32.41
C ALA A 204 16.71 3.98 31.18
N VAL A 205 17.73 4.85 31.26
CA VAL A 205 18.22 5.67 30.13
C VAL A 205 18.67 4.77 28.97
N LYS A 206 19.49 3.75 29.24
CA LYS A 206 19.97 2.81 28.21
C LYS A 206 18.80 2.09 27.53
N PHE A 207 17.83 1.65 28.32
CA PHE A 207 16.64 0.98 27.81
C PHE A 207 15.79 1.91 26.94
N PHE A 208 15.51 3.12 27.43
CA PHE A 208 14.73 4.12 26.70
C PHE A 208 15.42 4.54 25.40
N HIS A 209 16.74 4.77 25.42
CA HIS A 209 17.50 5.08 24.21
C HIS A 209 17.41 3.95 23.18
N LYS A 210 17.63 2.70 23.61
CA LYS A 210 17.50 1.52 22.74
C LYS A 210 16.09 1.42 22.16
N LEU A 211 15.06 1.65 22.98
CA LEU A 211 13.67 1.65 22.56
C LEU A 211 13.40 2.73 21.50
N MET A 212 13.79 3.99 21.73
CA MET A 212 13.61 5.09 20.78
C MET A 212 14.30 4.84 19.44
N MET A 213 15.53 4.31 19.46
CA MET A 213 16.24 3.91 18.24
C MET A 213 15.46 2.89 17.40
N TYR A 214 14.76 1.95 18.04
CA TYR A 214 13.95 0.97 17.33
C TYR A 214 12.63 1.53 16.82
N ILE A 215 11.99 2.44 17.55
CA ILE A 215 10.80 3.15 17.07
C ILE A 215 11.15 3.95 15.81
N LEU A 216 12.26 4.68 15.84
CA LEU A 216 12.77 5.41 14.66
C LEU A 216 13.09 4.46 13.50
N PHE A 217 13.73 3.31 13.76
CA PHE A 217 13.98 2.30 12.74
C PHE A 217 12.68 1.77 12.12
N ALA A 218 11.65 1.51 12.94
CA ALA A 218 10.35 1.05 12.46
C ALA A 218 9.62 2.11 11.61
N GLN A 219 9.69 3.38 12.01
CA GLN A 219 9.17 4.53 11.25
C GLN A 219 9.88 4.69 9.91
N ASN A 220 11.22 4.64 9.88
CA ASN A 220 11.98 4.74 8.64
C ASN A 220 11.67 3.58 7.68
N LEU A 221 11.58 2.35 8.18
CA LEU A 221 11.18 1.20 7.35
C LEU A 221 9.76 1.38 6.78
N HIS A 222 8.84 2.00 7.52
CA HIS A 222 7.50 2.30 7.01
C HIS A 222 7.55 3.32 5.87
N LEU A 223 8.30 4.41 6.02
CA LEU A 223 8.49 5.42 4.96
C LEU A 223 9.12 4.81 3.71
N GLU A 224 10.13 3.95 3.85
CA GLU A 224 10.75 3.28 2.71
C GLU A 224 9.78 2.34 1.97
N ILE A 225 8.85 1.71 2.69
CA ILE A 225 7.80 0.88 2.07
C ILE A 225 6.81 1.77 1.33
N ASP A 226 6.40 2.90 1.91
CA ASP A 226 5.52 3.85 1.25
C ASP A 226 6.19 4.39 -0.04
N ASP A 227 7.44 4.86 0.04
CA ASP A 227 8.22 5.32 -1.12
C ASP A 227 8.36 4.24 -2.20
N TYR A 228 8.57 2.99 -1.78
CA TYR A 228 8.64 1.85 -2.69
C TYR A 228 7.32 1.66 -3.45
N VAL A 229 6.20 1.70 -2.73
CA VAL A 229 4.88 1.55 -3.32
C VAL A 229 4.55 2.73 -4.25
N ASP A 230 4.87 3.96 -3.84
CA ASP A 230 4.66 5.16 -4.66
C ASP A 230 5.53 5.14 -5.93
N SER A 231 6.79 4.69 -5.83
CA SER A 231 7.65 4.48 -7.00
C SER A 231 7.04 3.49 -7.98
N LEU A 232 6.42 2.42 -7.49
CA LEU A 232 5.74 1.44 -8.33
C LEU A 232 4.48 2.04 -8.95
N ARG A 233 3.71 2.85 -8.20
CA ARG A 233 2.52 3.56 -8.69
C ARG A 233 2.88 4.42 -9.89
N HIS A 234 3.91 5.24 -9.76
CA HIS A 234 4.34 6.14 -10.82
C HIS A 234 4.82 5.38 -12.07
N LYS A 235 5.60 4.30 -11.90
CA LYS A 235 6.01 3.44 -13.03
C LYS A 235 4.81 2.85 -13.76
N ILE A 236 3.76 2.51 -13.03
CA ILE A 236 2.55 1.91 -13.57
C ILE A 236 1.68 2.94 -14.31
N GLU A 237 1.52 4.13 -13.76
CA GLU A 237 0.86 5.26 -14.44
C GLU A 237 1.54 5.58 -15.77
N GLN A 238 2.88 5.57 -15.81
CA GLN A 238 3.66 5.72 -17.03
C GLN A 238 3.46 4.57 -18.06
N MET A 239 3.10 3.36 -17.61
CA MET A 239 2.81 2.22 -18.50
C MET A 239 1.35 2.12 -18.94
N ASN A 240 0.44 2.90 -18.35
CA ASN A 240 -0.99 2.91 -18.64
C ASN A 240 -1.40 3.37 -20.07
N PRO A 241 -0.57 4.03 -20.91
CA PRO A 241 -0.92 4.26 -22.32
C PRO A 241 -1.15 2.96 -23.12
N MET A 242 -0.69 1.80 -22.63
CA MET A 242 -0.92 0.51 -23.30
C MET A 242 -2.27 -0.15 -22.97
N MET A 243 -3.04 0.40 -22.00
CA MET A 243 -4.35 -0.13 -21.55
C MET A 243 -5.53 0.82 -21.85
N GLN A 244 -5.34 1.85 -22.68
CA GLN A 244 -6.47 2.64 -23.18
C GLN A 244 -7.49 1.73 -23.89
N ASN A 245 -8.77 1.86 -23.53
CA ASN A 245 -9.85 1.29 -24.33
C ASN A 245 -9.93 2.08 -25.65
N TYR A 246 -9.28 1.56 -26.69
CA TYR A 246 -9.24 2.19 -28.02
C TYR A 246 -10.59 2.10 -28.77
N GLY A 247 -11.64 1.62 -28.10
CA GLY A 247 -12.97 1.44 -28.66
C GLY A 247 -13.03 0.34 -29.71
N GLN A 248 -13.78 0.58 -30.77
CA GLN A 248 -13.96 -0.36 -31.88
C GLN A 248 -12.92 -0.12 -32.98
N CYS A 249 -12.55 -1.19 -33.67
CA CYS A 249 -11.70 -1.14 -34.83
C CYS A 249 -12.43 -0.42 -35.97
N LEU A 250 -11.92 0.73 -36.39
CA LEU A 250 -12.57 1.53 -37.45
C LEU A 250 -12.68 0.81 -38.81
N VAL A 251 -11.98 -0.32 -38.99
CA VAL A 251 -12.01 -1.12 -40.22
C VAL A 251 -13.10 -2.20 -40.20
N CYS A 252 -13.28 -2.91 -39.08
CA CYS A 252 -14.17 -4.08 -39.03
C CYS A 252 -14.98 -4.19 -37.74
N ASP A 253 -15.01 -3.16 -36.92
CA ASP A 253 -15.82 -3.00 -35.70
C ASP A 253 -15.52 -3.98 -34.54
N ASP A 254 -14.62 -4.96 -34.76
CA ASP A 254 -13.97 -5.79 -33.75
C ASP A 254 -13.22 -4.95 -32.69
N VAL A 255 -12.90 -5.49 -31.52
CA VAL A 255 -12.26 -4.75 -30.43
C VAL A 255 -10.88 -4.23 -30.84
N ALA A 256 -10.67 -2.90 -30.72
CA ALA A 256 -9.38 -2.30 -31.03
C ALA A 256 -8.38 -2.58 -29.89
N ILE A 257 -7.16 -2.97 -30.27
CA ILE A 257 -6.08 -3.29 -29.31
C ILE A 257 -5.08 -2.13 -29.16
N GLY A 258 -5.30 -1.03 -29.89
CA GLY A 258 -4.32 0.04 -30.05
C GLY A 258 -4.55 0.90 -31.29
N ILE A 259 -3.92 2.08 -31.29
CA ILE A 259 -3.68 2.86 -32.50
C ILE A 259 -2.56 2.17 -33.29
N ASN A 260 -2.90 1.50 -34.38
CA ASN A 260 -1.92 0.87 -35.26
C ASN A 260 -1.86 1.60 -36.59
N PHE A 261 -0.65 1.98 -36.99
CA PHE A 261 -0.39 2.72 -38.24
C PHE A 261 -1.19 4.03 -38.38
N GLY A 262 -1.65 4.62 -37.28
CA GLY A 262 -2.40 5.89 -37.28
C GLY A 262 -3.90 5.78 -36.99
N ALA A 263 -4.46 4.57 -36.85
CA ALA A 263 -5.89 4.38 -36.55
C ALA A 263 -6.17 3.30 -35.49
N PRO A 264 -7.21 3.45 -34.64
CA PRO A 264 -7.69 2.40 -33.74
C PRO A 264 -8.09 1.14 -34.51
N THR A 265 -7.37 0.03 -34.28
CA THR A 265 -7.59 -1.22 -35.03
C THR A 265 -7.35 -2.47 -34.20
N CYS A 266 -8.06 -3.55 -34.56
CA CYS A 266 -7.89 -4.89 -34.00
C CYS A 266 -6.61 -5.57 -34.52
N MET A 267 -6.17 -6.65 -33.85
CA MET A 267 -4.97 -7.42 -34.23
C MET A 267 -5.02 -7.92 -35.69
N PRO A 268 -6.15 -8.44 -36.20
CA PRO A 268 -6.21 -8.92 -37.58
C PRO A 268 -6.08 -7.81 -38.63
N CYS A 269 -6.70 -6.64 -38.43
CA CYS A 269 -6.61 -5.51 -39.36
C CYS A 269 -5.20 -4.89 -39.35
N LYS A 270 -4.54 -4.81 -38.19
CA LYS A 270 -3.12 -4.45 -38.08
C LYS A 270 -2.24 -5.38 -38.93
N ALA A 271 -2.37 -6.69 -38.76
CA ALA A 271 -1.55 -7.67 -39.48
C ALA A 271 -1.84 -7.69 -40.99
N PHE A 272 -3.10 -7.48 -41.37
CA PHE A 272 -3.53 -7.35 -42.74
C PHE A 272 -2.89 -6.13 -43.41
N PHE A 273 -3.04 -4.94 -42.82
CA PHE A 273 -2.49 -3.70 -43.37
C PHE A 273 -0.97 -3.77 -43.56
N ARG A 274 -0.24 -4.28 -42.56
CA ARG A 274 1.22 -4.45 -42.65
C ARG A 274 1.67 -5.31 -43.84
N ARG A 275 0.91 -6.36 -44.18
CA ARG A 275 1.26 -7.28 -45.28
C ARG A 275 0.92 -6.71 -46.66
N ASN A 276 -0.09 -5.85 -46.72
CA ASN A 276 -0.76 -5.52 -47.97
C ASN A 276 -0.63 -4.04 -48.38
N ALA A 277 -0.31 -3.13 -47.46
CA ALA A 277 -0.17 -1.70 -47.75
C ALA A 277 0.93 -1.36 -48.79
N VAL A 278 1.87 -2.27 -49.04
CA VAL A 278 2.92 -2.12 -50.07
C VAL A 278 2.51 -2.73 -51.41
N LYS A 279 1.49 -3.59 -51.44
CA LYS A 279 1.10 -4.43 -52.58
C LYS A 279 -0.05 -3.86 -53.40
N LEU A 280 -0.34 -2.56 -53.29
CA LEU A 280 -1.55 -1.90 -53.86
C LEU A 280 -1.74 -2.07 -55.38
N ALA A 281 -0.75 -2.63 -56.10
CA ALA A 281 -0.72 -2.78 -57.54
C ALA A 281 -0.59 -4.25 -58.01
N THR A 282 -0.88 -5.24 -57.17
CA THR A 282 -0.89 -6.66 -57.58
C THR A 282 -2.31 -7.13 -57.97
N GLN A 283 -2.41 -8.11 -58.86
CA GLN A 283 -3.69 -8.75 -59.28
C GLN A 283 -4.53 -9.30 -58.11
N GLU A 284 -3.96 -9.44 -56.91
CA GLU A 284 -4.62 -9.93 -55.68
C GLU A 284 -5.58 -8.91 -55.02
N PHE A 285 -5.66 -7.67 -55.51
CA PHE A 285 -6.49 -6.59 -54.94
C PHE A 285 -7.59 -6.10 -55.89
N ILE A 286 -8.16 -7.00 -56.69
CA ILE A 286 -9.37 -6.72 -57.47
C ILE A 286 -10.59 -7.09 -56.63
N CYS A 287 -11.62 -6.22 -56.61
CA CYS A 287 -12.90 -6.56 -56.01
C CYS A 287 -13.73 -7.37 -57.00
N GLU A 288 -14.32 -8.48 -56.56
CA GLU A 288 -15.22 -9.31 -57.38
C GLU A 288 -16.66 -8.78 -57.44
N GLY A 289 -16.97 -7.72 -56.68
CA GLY A 289 -18.24 -6.99 -56.72
C GLY A 289 -18.03 -5.50 -57.05
N ASP A 290 -18.89 -4.62 -56.54
CA ASP A 290 -18.93 -3.19 -56.93
C ASP A 290 -17.90 -2.29 -56.24
N GLY A 291 -16.93 -2.86 -55.51
CA GLY A 291 -15.91 -2.08 -54.80
C GLY A 291 -16.36 -1.43 -53.47
N ASP A 292 -17.55 -1.77 -52.96
CA ASP A 292 -18.08 -1.27 -51.67
C ASP A 292 -18.54 -2.39 -50.73
N CYS A 293 -17.76 -3.47 -50.64
CA CYS A 293 -18.09 -4.59 -49.76
C CYS A 293 -18.14 -4.14 -48.28
N ILE A 294 -19.17 -4.56 -47.55
CA ILE A 294 -19.30 -4.35 -46.11
C ILE A 294 -18.20 -5.14 -45.37
N ILE A 295 -17.38 -4.43 -44.59
CA ILE A 295 -16.29 -5.02 -43.80
C ILE A 295 -16.64 -4.98 -42.32
N THR A 296 -16.95 -6.16 -41.76
CA THR A 296 -17.18 -6.42 -40.32
C THR A 296 -16.26 -7.53 -39.81
N ASP A 297 -16.26 -7.81 -38.51
CA ASP A 297 -15.48 -8.88 -37.87
C ASP A 297 -15.67 -10.25 -38.54
N LYS A 298 -16.91 -10.55 -38.97
CA LYS A 298 -17.34 -11.76 -39.67
C LYS A 298 -16.94 -11.75 -41.15
N TYR A 299 -17.13 -10.63 -41.86
CA TYR A 299 -16.98 -10.57 -43.32
C TYR A 299 -15.66 -9.93 -43.81
N ARG A 300 -14.76 -9.54 -42.92
CA ARG A 300 -13.43 -8.96 -43.26
C ARG A 300 -12.50 -9.86 -44.08
N ARG A 301 -12.86 -11.11 -44.39
CA ARG A 301 -12.09 -11.99 -45.28
C ARG A 301 -12.68 -12.06 -46.68
N SER A 302 -13.90 -11.57 -46.89
CA SER A 302 -14.64 -11.71 -48.14
C SER A 302 -14.10 -10.82 -49.25
N CYS A 303 -13.47 -9.69 -48.92
CA CYS A 303 -12.86 -8.82 -49.93
C CYS A 303 -11.58 -8.13 -49.41
N ASN A 304 -10.42 -8.55 -49.93
CA ASN A 304 -9.14 -7.95 -49.59
C ASN A 304 -8.99 -6.53 -50.16
N CYS A 305 -9.56 -6.26 -51.35
CA CYS A 305 -9.58 -4.94 -51.98
C CYS A 305 -10.29 -3.90 -51.08
N CYS A 306 -11.57 -4.12 -50.78
CA CYS A 306 -12.38 -3.20 -49.98
C CYS A 306 -11.84 -3.06 -48.54
N ARG A 307 -11.32 -4.13 -47.95
CA ARG A 307 -10.70 -4.06 -46.62
C ARG A 307 -9.46 -3.18 -46.62
N LEU A 308 -8.59 -3.30 -47.63
CA LEU A 308 -7.38 -2.48 -47.72
C LEU A 308 -7.72 -1.01 -48.00
N ALA A 309 -8.70 -0.76 -48.89
CA ALA A 309 -9.22 0.58 -49.13
C ALA A 309 -9.77 1.21 -47.84
N LYS A 310 -10.57 0.46 -47.06
CA LYS A 310 -11.09 0.93 -45.77
C LYS A 310 -9.97 1.20 -44.76
N CYS A 311 -8.91 0.39 -44.70
CA CYS A 311 -7.73 0.68 -43.88
C CYS A 311 -7.11 2.05 -44.17
N PHE A 312 -6.93 2.40 -45.44
CA PHE A 312 -6.42 3.73 -45.81
C PHE A 312 -7.45 4.84 -45.51
N ARG A 313 -8.73 4.60 -45.77
CA ARG A 313 -9.83 5.55 -45.53
C ARG A 313 -9.92 5.97 -44.06
N VAL A 314 -9.68 5.04 -43.13
CA VAL A 314 -9.67 5.33 -41.68
C VAL A 314 -8.35 5.92 -41.18
N GLY A 315 -7.41 6.25 -42.08
CA GLY A 315 -6.18 6.96 -41.76
C GLY A 315 -4.96 6.09 -41.47
N MET A 316 -4.97 4.80 -41.80
CA MET A 316 -3.77 3.98 -41.68
C MET A 316 -2.72 4.38 -42.72
N LYS A 317 -1.47 4.63 -42.28
CA LYS A 317 -0.38 5.15 -43.10
C LYS A 317 0.67 4.09 -43.37
N LYS A 318 1.00 3.86 -44.64
CA LYS A 318 2.10 2.97 -45.07
C LYS A 318 3.45 3.43 -44.51
N SER A 319 3.67 4.75 -44.39
CA SER A 319 4.91 5.33 -43.83
C SER A 319 5.16 4.95 -42.35
N SER A 320 4.12 4.51 -41.63
CA SER A 320 4.25 4.00 -40.27
C SER A 320 4.70 2.53 -40.20
N ILE A 321 4.91 1.87 -41.35
CA ILE A 321 5.50 0.52 -41.44
C ILE A 321 7.03 0.66 -41.40
N LEU A 322 7.66 0.10 -40.37
CA LEU A 322 9.11 0.10 -40.20
C LEU A 322 9.80 -0.69 -41.34
N SER A 323 10.95 -0.20 -41.81
CA SER A 323 11.85 -0.96 -42.68
C SER A 323 12.44 -2.17 -41.95
N ASP A 324 12.90 -3.17 -42.70
CA ASP A 324 13.46 -4.41 -42.12
C ASP A 324 14.67 -4.14 -41.22
N GLU A 325 15.51 -3.17 -41.57
CA GLU A 325 16.66 -2.73 -40.77
C GLU A 325 16.23 -2.14 -39.41
N LYS A 326 15.24 -1.23 -39.40
CA LYS A 326 14.68 -0.67 -38.16
C LYS A 326 13.93 -1.71 -37.33
N ARG A 327 13.39 -2.75 -37.98
CA ARG A 327 12.70 -3.87 -37.31
C ARG A 327 13.70 -4.75 -36.57
N GLU A 328 14.85 -5.03 -37.16
CA GLU A 328 15.89 -5.83 -36.51
C GLU A 328 16.50 -5.10 -35.32
N ALA A 329 16.78 -3.80 -35.46
CA ALA A 329 17.19 -2.94 -34.34
C ALA A 329 16.15 -2.93 -33.20
N ARG A 330 14.85 -2.88 -33.53
CA ARG A 330 13.77 -2.95 -32.54
C ARG A 330 13.66 -4.33 -31.89
N LYS A 331 13.88 -5.43 -32.61
CA LYS A 331 13.93 -6.78 -32.03
C LYS A 331 15.10 -6.92 -31.05
N ALA A 332 16.28 -6.41 -31.40
CA ALA A 332 17.44 -6.39 -30.51
C ALA A 332 17.15 -5.59 -29.23
N LEU A 333 16.55 -4.40 -29.36
CA LEU A 333 16.12 -3.58 -28.22
C LEU A 333 15.06 -4.30 -27.36
N VAL A 334 14.10 -4.99 -27.98
CA VAL A 334 13.08 -5.77 -27.26
C VAL A 334 13.71 -6.98 -26.55
N ALA A 335 14.72 -7.62 -27.13
CA ALA A 335 15.46 -8.71 -26.50
C ALA A 335 16.25 -8.20 -25.27
N ILE A 336 16.93 -7.07 -25.40
CA ILE A 336 17.61 -6.38 -24.29
C ILE A 336 16.61 -6.00 -23.20
N ASN A 337 15.46 -5.44 -23.57
CA ASN A 337 14.40 -5.07 -22.62
C ASN A 337 13.72 -6.29 -21.98
N ARG A 338 13.66 -7.45 -22.66
CA ARG A 338 13.20 -8.72 -22.07
C ARG A 338 14.18 -9.23 -21.01
N LEU A 339 15.48 -9.13 -21.24
CA LEU A 339 16.51 -9.44 -20.25
C LEU A 339 16.50 -8.47 -19.06
N LYS A 340 16.11 -7.21 -19.27
CA LYS A 340 15.86 -6.27 -18.17
C LYS A 340 14.56 -6.58 -17.41
N ARG A 341 13.51 -7.02 -18.13
CA ARG A 341 12.21 -7.39 -17.54
C ARG A 341 12.22 -8.70 -16.75
N SER A 342 13.13 -9.63 -17.01
CA SER A 342 13.30 -10.81 -16.13
C SER A 342 13.83 -10.46 -14.73
N ARG A 343 14.32 -9.22 -14.55
CA ARG A 343 14.65 -8.61 -13.25
C ARG A 343 13.54 -7.69 -12.71
N MET A 344 12.46 -7.48 -13.46
CA MET A 344 11.29 -6.70 -13.02
C MET A 344 10.16 -7.64 -12.58
N PRO A 345 9.33 -7.23 -11.61
CA PRO A 345 8.17 -8.02 -11.19
C PRO A 345 7.13 -8.23 -12.30
N LYS A 346 6.35 -9.32 -12.21
CA LYS A 346 5.39 -9.80 -13.22
C LYS A 346 4.22 -8.82 -13.47
N PRO A 347 3.48 -8.94 -14.60
CA PRO A 347 2.34 -8.07 -14.95
C PRO A 347 1.20 -8.05 -13.91
N GLU A 348 1.09 -9.06 -13.07
CA GLU A 348 0.16 -9.10 -11.93
C GLU A 348 0.40 -7.95 -10.92
N TRP A 349 1.62 -7.40 -10.86
CA TRP A 349 1.96 -6.22 -10.04
C TRP A 349 1.34 -4.89 -10.54
N LEU A 350 0.89 -4.82 -11.79
CA LEU A 350 0.21 -3.63 -12.32
C LEU A 350 -1.15 -3.42 -11.66
N ILE A 351 -1.89 -4.50 -11.48
CA ILE A 351 -3.18 -4.55 -10.79
C ILE A 351 -2.96 -4.25 -9.30
N TRP A 352 -1.90 -4.83 -8.72
CA TRP A 352 -1.49 -4.69 -7.32
C TRP A 352 -1.34 -3.24 -6.85
N VAL A 353 -0.67 -2.34 -7.58
CA VAL A 353 -0.50 -0.94 -7.12
C VAL A 353 -1.74 -0.10 -7.28
N TYR A 354 -2.44 -0.23 -8.41
CA TYR A 354 -3.69 0.51 -8.61
C TYR A 354 -4.70 0.16 -7.52
N GLU A 355 -4.82 -1.13 -7.19
CA GLU A 355 -5.73 -1.60 -6.16
C GLU A 355 -5.27 -1.25 -4.73
N TYR A 356 -3.96 -1.23 -4.46
CA TYR A 356 -3.42 -0.78 -3.17
C TYR A 356 -3.67 0.70 -2.93
N SER A 357 -3.29 1.56 -3.89
CA SER A 357 -3.48 3.01 -3.78
C SER A 357 -4.96 3.34 -3.59
N PHE A 358 -5.82 2.74 -4.42
CA PHE A 358 -7.26 2.93 -4.33
C PHE A 358 -7.85 2.41 -3.01
N ARG A 359 -7.39 1.25 -2.51
CA ARG A 359 -7.88 0.71 -1.22
C ARG A 359 -7.37 1.48 -0.03
N MET A 360 -6.11 1.90 -0.01
CA MET A 360 -5.58 2.76 1.05
C MET A 360 -6.31 4.11 1.04
N GLU A 361 -6.53 4.70 -0.14
CA GLU A 361 -7.37 5.91 -0.30
C GLU A 361 -8.81 5.67 0.18
N LEU A 362 -9.41 4.49 -0.02
CA LEU A 362 -10.75 4.15 0.50
C LEU A 362 -10.77 3.93 2.02
N VAL A 363 -9.81 3.19 2.56
CA VAL A 363 -9.71 2.87 4.00
C VAL A 363 -9.43 4.14 4.81
N PHE A 364 -8.59 5.03 4.27
CA PHE A 364 -8.19 6.31 4.86
C PHE A 364 -8.89 7.51 4.23
N SER A 365 -9.95 7.27 3.46
CA SER A 365 -10.78 8.33 2.91
C SER A 365 -11.35 9.15 4.07
N THR A 366 -11.45 10.47 3.90
CA THR A 366 -12.00 11.35 4.92
C THR A 366 -13.39 10.86 5.33
N SER A 367 -14.27 10.56 4.38
CA SER A 367 -15.62 10.02 4.66
C SER A 367 -15.62 8.71 5.44
N THR A 368 -14.68 7.80 5.15
CA THR A 368 -14.53 6.52 5.86
C THR A 368 -14.08 6.75 7.30
N LEU A 369 -13.08 7.63 7.50
CA LEU A 369 -12.57 7.93 8.84
C LEU A 369 -13.56 8.74 9.67
N GLU A 370 -14.24 9.72 9.07
CA GLU A 370 -15.37 10.42 9.68
C GLU A 370 -16.40 9.42 10.21
N SER A 371 -16.86 8.49 9.38
CA SER A 371 -17.86 7.51 9.83
C SER A 371 -17.39 6.68 11.02
N LYS A 372 -16.09 6.34 11.11
CA LYS A 372 -15.53 5.56 12.22
C LYS A 372 -15.34 6.39 13.50
N LEU A 373 -15.12 7.70 13.35
CA LEU A 373 -14.79 8.62 14.43
C LEU A 373 -16.01 9.41 14.97
N TYR A 374 -17.11 9.49 14.21
CA TYR A 374 -18.35 10.15 14.62
C TYR A 374 -19.24 9.29 15.55
N PHE A 375 -19.20 7.96 15.42
CA PHE A 375 -19.96 7.07 16.31
C PHE A 375 -19.12 6.72 17.55
N THR A 376 -19.35 7.48 18.62
CA THR A 376 -19.04 7.13 20.01
C THR A 376 -20.27 7.39 20.87
#